data_AF-A0A966MWK7-F1
#
_entry.id   AF-A0A966MWK7-F1
#
_cell.length_a   1.000
_cell.length_b   1.000
_cell.length_c   1.000
_cell.angle_alpha   90.00
_cell.angle_beta   90.00
_cell.angle_gamma   90.00
#
_symmetry.space_group_name_H-M   'P 1'
#
loop_
_entity.id
_entity.type
_entity.pdbx_description
1 polymer ?
#
loop_
_entity_poly.entity_id
_entity_poly.type
_entity_poly.pdbx_seq_one_letter_code
_entity_poly.pdbx_strand_id
1 'polypeptide(L)'
;MNEFGRRAIVALIAAPLAIGIIWIGGAPLATLLGAMSGIAAWEFYRLAREGGAAPLSAIGIILSACIPIAVHGQILGVLTIPLYVWVSCVVAILGAAIWLRGVDGKPLAAVSTTVYGVLYTGATLSFGYALRYHNYAVARLASRFVKV
;
A
#
# COMPACT_ATOMS: atom_id res chain seq x y z
N MET A 1 -17.45 27.88 11.33
CA MET A 1 -16.95 27.77 9.95
C MET A 1 -17.94 26.91 9.17
N ASN A 2 -18.43 27.37 8.01
CA ASN A 2 -19.41 26.59 7.22
C ASN A 2 -18.72 25.41 6.50
N GLU A 3 -19.44 24.31 6.23
CA GLU A 3 -18.87 23.05 5.70
C GLU A 3 -18.13 23.27 4.37
N PHE A 4 -18.64 24.15 3.51
CA PHE A 4 -17.99 24.55 2.26
C PHE A 4 -16.59 25.13 2.48
N GLY A 5 -16.44 26.06 3.44
CA GLY A 5 -15.16 26.68 3.75
C GLY A 5 -14.15 25.67 4.29
N ARG A 6 -14.60 24.72 5.12
CA ARG A 6 -13.73 23.65 5.66
C ARG A 6 -13.19 22.74 4.55
N ARG A 7 -14.05 22.30 3.63
CA ARG A 7 -13.64 21.45 2.49
C ARG A 7 -12.68 22.18 1.54
N ALA A 8 -12.92 23.46 1.28
CA ALA A 8 -12.07 24.29 0.43
C ALA A 8 -10.65 24.45 1.02
N ILE A 9 -10.55 24.74 2.32
CA ILE A 9 -9.25 24.90 3.00
C ILE A 9 -8.47 23.57 2.98
N VAL A 10 -9.13 22.45 3.29
CA VAL A 10 -8.47 21.13 3.27
C VAL A 10 -7.94 20.82 1.87
N ALA A 11 -8.74 21.05 0.81
CA ALA A 11 -8.30 20.80 -0.55
C ALA A 11 -7.13 21.71 -0.96
N LEU A 12 -7.18 22.99 -0.59
CA LEU A 12 -6.13 23.98 -0.87
C LEU A 12 -4.80 23.62 -0.21
N ILE A 13 -4.81 22.95 0.95
CA ILE A 13 -3.59 22.53 1.65
C ILE A 13 -3.13 21.15 1.18
N ALA A 14 -4.06 20.19 1.09
CA ALA A 14 -3.73 18.80 0.80
C ALA A 14 -3.18 18.60 -0.62
N ALA A 15 -3.73 19.30 -1.62
CA ALA A 15 -3.27 19.14 -3.00
C ALA A 15 -1.83 19.64 -3.21
N PRO A 16 -1.44 20.88 -2.83
CA PRO A 16 -0.05 21.32 -2.92
C PRO A 16 0.90 20.48 -2.07
N LEU A 17 0.48 20.06 -0.88
CA LEU A 17 1.29 19.20 -0.02
C LEU A 17 1.58 17.85 -0.69
N ALA A 18 0.56 17.21 -1.28
CA ALA A 18 0.72 15.96 -2.00
C ALA A 18 1.65 16.12 -3.21
N ILE A 19 1.49 17.20 -3.99
CA ILE A 19 2.38 17.52 -5.12
C ILE A 19 3.82 17.73 -4.63
N GLY A 20 4.01 18.47 -3.53
CA GLY A 20 5.32 18.70 -2.93
C GLY A 20 6.01 17.40 -2.49
N ILE A 21 5.27 16.50 -1.85
CA ILE A 21 5.77 15.19 -1.44
C ILE A 21 6.15 14.33 -2.65
N ILE A 22 5.35 14.33 -3.71
CA ILE A 22 5.66 13.63 -4.96
C ILE A 22 6.92 14.23 -5.61
N TRP A 23 7.08 15.54 -5.57
CA TRP A 23 8.24 16.22 -6.14
C TRP A 23 9.54 15.89 -5.39
N ILE A 24 9.52 15.92 -4.05
CA ILE A 24 10.66 15.53 -3.20
C ILE A 24 10.95 14.02 -3.34
N GLY A 25 9.92 13.18 -3.23
CA GLY A 25 10.04 11.73 -3.31
C GLY A 25 10.60 11.07 -2.06
N GLY A 26 11.29 9.95 -2.28
CA GLY A 26 12.07 9.24 -1.25
C GLY A 26 11.23 8.76 -0.08
N ALA A 27 11.78 8.89 1.12
CA ALA A 27 11.09 8.53 2.34
C ALA A 27 9.74 9.27 2.52
N PRO A 28 9.62 10.59 2.29
CA PRO A 28 8.32 11.29 2.33
C PRO A 28 7.24 10.68 1.44
N LEU A 29 7.57 10.28 0.21
CA LEU A 29 6.60 9.65 -0.68
C LEU A 29 6.24 8.23 -0.20
N ALA A 30 7.21 7.46 0.28
CA ALA A 30 6.98 6.14 0.83
C ALA A 30 6.08 6.17 2.07
N THR A 31 6.29 7.14 2.97
CA THR A 31 5.46 7.31 4.16
C THR A 31 4.05 7.78 3.81
N LEU A 32 3.89 8.71 2.87
CA LEU A 32 2.57 9.12 2.37
C LEU A 32 1.81 7.93 1.79
N LEU A 33 2.44 7.17 0.89
CA LEU A 33 1.81 6.00 0.27
C LEU A 33 1.50 4.91 1.29
N GLY A 34 2.38 4.67 2.27
CA GLY A 34 2.14 3.73 3.37
C GLY A 34 0.94 4.14 4.22
N ALA A 35 0.86 5.41 4.62
CA ALA A 35 -0.28 5.93 5.37
C ALA A 35 -1.58 5.82 4.58
N MET A 36 -1.58 6.23 3.31
CA MET A 36 -2.75 6.13 2.42
C MET A 36 -3.17 4.68 2.20
N SER A 37 -2.22 3.75 2.06
CA SER A 37 -2.49 2.32 1.92
C SER A 37 -3.16 1.74 3.18
N GLY A 38 -2.67 2.12 4.37
CA GLY A 38 -3.27 1.73 5.64
C GLY A 38 -4.69 2.28 5.82
N ILE A 39 -4.92 3.56 5.49
CA ILE A 39 -6.24 4.19 5.54
C ILE A 39 -7.20 3.52 4.54
N ALA A 40 -6.74 3.29 3.30
CA ALA A 40 -7.53 2.60 2.30
C ALA A 40 -7.87 1.16 2.71
N ALA A 41 -6.93 0.44 3.33
CA ALA A 41 -7.16 -0.90 3.86
C ALA A 41 -8.17 -0.88 5.01
N TRP A 42 -8.08 0.10 5.92
CA TRP A 42 -9.03 0.26 7.01
C TRP A 42 -10.45 0.43 6.50
N GLU A 43 -10.63 1.29 5.50
CA GLU A 43 -11.94 1.54 4.89
C GLU A 43 -12.44 0.33 4.09
N PHE A 44 -11.55 -0.32 3.33
CA PHE A 44 -11.87 -1.55 2.62
C PHE A 44 -12.38 -2.63 3.58
N TYR A 45 -11.71 -2.86 4.71
CA TYR A 45 -12.15 -3.84 5.69
C TYR A 45 -13.40 -3.41 6.46
N ARG A 46 -13.64 -2.10 6.63
CA ARG A 46 -14.89 -1.60 7.21
C ARG A 46 -16.07 -1.99 6.32
N LEU A 47 -15.98 -1.71 5.03
CA LEU A 47 -17.00 -2.09 4.05
C LEU A 47 -17.17 -3.61 3.97
N ALA A 48 -16.08 -4.38 4.00
CA ALA A 48 -16.14 -5.84 4.00
C ALA A 48 -16.87 -6.39 5.23
N ARG A 49 -16.67 -5.79 6.41
CA ARG A 49 -17.39 -6.16 7.64
C ARG A 49 -18.88 -5.82 7.57
N GLU A 50 -19.22 -4.66 7.02
CA GLU A 50 -20.61 -4.28 6.77
C GLU A 50 -21.29 -5.23 5.76
N GLY A 51 -20.52 -5.78 4.82
CA GLY A 51 -20.94 -6.85 3.90
C GLY A 51 -20.96 -8.26 4.51
N GLY A 52 -20.72 -8.42 5.82
CA GLY A 52 -20.79 -9.71 6.52
C GLY A 52 -19.54 -10.58 6.45
N ALA A 53 -18.42 -10.08 5.90
CA ALA A 53 -17.13 -10.76 5.97
C ALA A 53 -16.42 -10.47 7.32
N ALA A 54 -15.57 -11.40 7.77
CA ALA A 54 -14.82 -11.27 9.01
C ALA A 54 -13.28 -11.22 8.80
N PRO A 55 -12.75 -10.22 8.06
CA PRO A 55 -11.33 -10.14 7.73
C PRO A 55 -10.42 -10.01 8.97
N LEU A 56 -9.14 -10.32 8.81
CA LEU A 56 -8.08 -10.04 9.79
C LEU A 56 -7.61 -8.60 9.63
N SER A 57 -8.50 -7.64 9.90
CA SER A 57 -8.33 -6.24 9.52
C SER A 57 -7.04 -5.61 10.06
N ALA A 58 -6.69 -5.86 11.32
CA ALA A 58 -5.47 -5.30 11.92
C ALA A 58 -4.21 -5.75 11.16
N ILE A 59 -4.09 -7.06 10.91
CA ILE A 59 -2.97 -7.63 10.15
C ILE A 59 -2.96 -7.06 8.73
N GLY A 60 -4.11 -7.01 8.07
CA GLY A 60 -4.23 -6.49 6.72
C GLY A 60 -3.88 -5.00 6.59
N ILE A 61 -4.23 -4.17 7.58
CA ILE A 61 -3.90 -2.73 7.58
C ILE A 61 -2.40 -2.52 7.74
N ILE A 62 -1.78 -3.23 8.70
CA ILE A 62 -0.34 -3.15 8.95
C ILE A 62 0.42 -3.60 7.71
N LEU A 63 0.08 -4.78 7.17
CA LEU A 63 0.72 -5.29 5.96
C LEU A 63 0.57 -4.31 4.81
N SER A 64 -0.64 -3.80 4.54
CA SER A 64 -0.89 -2.82 3.47
C SER A 64 -0.02 -1.56 3.61
N ALA A 65 0.08 -1.00 4.82
CA ALA A 65 0.91 0.18 5.09
C ALA A 65 2.41 -0.10 4.96
N CYS A 66 2.85 -1.33 5.25
CA CYS A 66 4.25 -1.73 5.15
C CYS A 66 4.71 -1.94 3.70
N ILE A 67 3.84 -2.27 2.73
CA ILE A 67 4.26 -2.56 1.35
C ILE A 67 4.99 -1.37 0.70
N PRO A 68 4.45 -0.13 0.69
CA PRO A 68 5.14 1.00 0.06
C PRO A 68 6.51 1.30 0.70
N ILE A 69 6.61 1.10 2.02
CA ILE A 69 7.86 1.29 2.79
C ILE A 69 8.87 0.20 2.43
N ALA A 70 8.43 -1.05 2.34
CA ALA A 70 9.26 -2.17 1.91
C ALA A 70 9.80 -1.96 0.48
N VAL A 71 8.96 -1.48 -0.44
CA VAL A 71 9.36 -1.15 -1.82
C VAL A 71 10.41 -0.03 -1.84
N HIS A 72 10.26 0.99 -1.00
CA HIS A 72 11.28 2.03 -0.83
C HIS A 72 12.62 1.44 -0.38
N GLY A 73 12.62 0.57 0.64
CA GLY A 73 13.82 -0.12 1.12
C GLY A 73 14.47 -1.02 0.07
N GLN A 74 13.66 -1.68 -0.77
CA GLN A 74 14.16 -2.48 -1.90
C GLN A 74 14.83 -1.64 -2.98
N ILE A 75 14.25 -0.50 -3.33
CA ILE A 75 14.84 0.41 -4.34
C ILE A 75 16.14 1.04 -3.83
N LEU A 76 16.25 1.30 -2.53
CA LEU A 76 17.51 1.76 -1.92
C LEU A 76 18.57 0.66 -1.77
N GLY A 77 18.22 -0.61 -1.97
CA GLY A 77 19.13 -1.76 -1.80
C GLY A 77 19.43 -2.12 -0.34
N VAL A 78 18.76 -1.48 0.64
CA VAL A 78 18.96 -1.74 2.08
C VAL A 78 18.18 -2.98 2.54
N LEU A 79 17.11 -3.32 1.83
CA LEU A 79 16.25 -4.45 2.13
C LEU A 79 16.05 -5.29 0.88
N THR A 80 16.28 -6.60 0.94
CA THR A 80 15.91 -7.52 -0.15
C THR A 80 14.84 -8.46 0.35
N ILE A 81 13.60 -8.25 -0.08
CA ILE A 81 12.48 -9.16 0.20
C ILE A 81 12.31 -10.14 -0.98
N PRO A 82 12.73 -11.39 -0.84
CA PRO A 82 12.53 -12.39 -1.88
C PRO A 82 11.06 -12.82 -1.97
N LEU A 83 10.68 -13.36 -3.13
CA LEU A 83 9.30 -13.75 -3.44
C LEU A 83 8.70 -14.71 -2.39
N TYR A 84 9.51 -15.62 -1.84
CA TYR A 84 9.03 -16.58 -0.85
C TYR A 84 8.52 -15.91 0.43
N VAL A 85 9.00 -14.71 0.80
CA VAL A 85 8.49 -14.00 1.98
C VAL A 85 7.03 -13.57 1.75
N TRP A 86 6.71 -13.07 0.55
CA TRP A 86 5.34 -12.70 0.18
C TRP A 86 4.39 -13.89 0.21
N VAL A 87 4.83 -15.04 -0.33
CA VAL A 87 4.06 -16.28 -0.32
C VAL A 87 3.87 -16.77 1.12
N SER A 88 4.93 -16.76 1.93
CA SER A 88 4.88 -17.14 3.34
C SER A 88 3.94 -16.26 4.16
N CYS A 89 3.83 -14.96 3.86
CA CYS A 89 2.85 -14.09 4.50
C CYS A 89 1.40 -14.56 4.23
N VAL A 90 1.08 -14.97 3.00
CA VAL A 90 -0.26 -15.51 2.68
C VAL A 90 -0.52 -16.81 3.44
N VAL A 91 0.46 -17.71 3.48
CA VAL A 91 0.37 -18.96 4.24
C VAL A 91 0.20 -18.68 5.74
N ALA A 92 0.93 -17.70 6.29
CA ALA A 92 0.83 -17.29 7.68
C ALA A 92 -0.55 -16.69 8.01
N ILE A 93 -1.12 -15.87 7.12
CA ILE A 93 -2.50 -15.35 7.28
C ILE A 93 -3.51 -16.50 7.27
N LEU A 94 -3.32 -17.48 6.39
CA LEU A 94 -4.18 -18.66 6.30
C LEU A 94 -4.11 -19.51 7.58
N GLY A 95 -2.90 -19.77 8.07
CA GLY A 95 -2.69 -20.42 9.37
C GLY A 95 -3.33 -19.63 10.51
N ALA A 96 -3.07 -18.32 10.59
CA ALA A 96 -3.63 -17.45 11.63
C ALA A 96 -5.16 -17.41 11.59
N ALA A 97 -5.78 -17.47 10.41
CA ALA A 97 -7.24 -17.49 10.28
C ALA A 97 -7.87 -18.74 10.89
N ILE A 98 -7.21 -19.90 10.84
CA ILE A 98 -7.70 -21.14 11.48
C ILE A 98 -7.82 -20.93 12.99
N TRP A 99 -6.80 -20.33 13.62
CA TRP A 99 -6.78 -20.09 15.07
C TRP A 99 -7.69 -18.93 15.49
N LEU A 100 -7.75 -17.85 14.70
CA LEU A 100 -8.44 -16.61 15.07
C LEU A 100 -9.92 -16.56 14.68
N ARG A 101 -10.37 -17.45 13.78
CA ARG A 101 -11.77 -17.50 13.32
C ARG A 101 -12.43 -18.85 13.54
N GLY A 102 -11.65 -19.93 13.69
CA GLY A 102 -12.18 -21.27 13.73
C GLY A 102 -12.80 -21.70 12.39
N VAL A 103 -13.29 -22.93 12.32
CA VAL A 103 -13.90 -23.50 11.10
C VAL A 103 -15.24 -22.84 10.78
N ASP A 104 -16.02 -22.49 11.81
CA ASP A 104 -17.34 -21.86 11.67
C ASP A 104 -17.25 -20.37 11.25
N GLY A 105 -16.12 -19.72 11.54
CA GLY A 105 -15.88 -18.31 11.21
C GLY A 105 -15.55 -18.03 9.74
N LYS A 106 -15.82 -18.97 8.83
CA LYS A 106 -15.55 -18.88 7.38
C LYS A 106 -14.12 -18.43 7.09
N PRO A 107 -13.09 -19.19 7.52
CA PRO A 107 -11.70 -18.76 7.49
C PRO A 107 -11.21 -18.45 6.07
N LEU A 108 -11.68 -19.18 5.06
CA LEU A 108 -11.32 -18.91 3.67
C LEU A 108 -11.78 -17.53 3.20
N ALA A 109 -13.00 -17.10 3.58
CA ALA A 109 -13.52 -15.78 3.25
C ALA A 109 -12.77 -14.67 4.00
N ALA A 110 -12.36 -14.92 5.25
CA ALA A 110 -11.54 -13.97 6.01
C ALA A 110 -10.15 -13.78 5.39
N VAL A 111 -9.51 -14.87 4.96
CA VAL A 111 -8.19 -14.83 4.30
C VAL A 111 -8.29 -14.14 2.94
N SER A 112 -9.24 -14.53 2.10
CA SER A 112 -9.36 -13.96 0.75
C SER A 112 -9.61 -12.45 0.79
N THR A 113 -10.51 -11.98 1.66
CA THR A 113 -10.77 -10.54 1.85
C THR A 113 -9.57 -9.81 2.41
N THR A 114 -8.82 -10.42 3.33
CA THR A 114 -7.60 -9.82 3.92
C THR A 114 -6.48 -9.72 2.89
N VAL A 115 -6.18 -10.80 2.17
CA VAL A 115 -5.15 -10.82 1.13
C VAL A 115 -5.52 -9.85 0.01
N TYR A 116 -6.78 -9.86 -0.44
CA TYR A 116 -7.25 -8.92 -1.45
C TYR A 116 -7.13 -7.47 -0.97
N GLY A 117 -7.54 -7.16 0.25
CA GLY A 117 -7.39 -5.81 0.81
C GLY A 117 -5.94 -5.35 0.83
N VAL A 118 -5.00 -6.20 1.26
CA VAL A 118 -3.55 -5.91 1.25
C VAL A 118 -3.04 -5.65 -0.16
N LEU A 119 -3.34 -6.53 -1.11
CA LEU A 119 -2.87 -6.40 -2.49
C LEU A 119 -3.50 -5.19 -3.19
N TYR A 120 -4.82 -5.04 -3.05
CA TYR A 120 -5.57 -3.98 -3.71
C TYR A 120 -5.20 -2.60 -3.18
N THR A 121 -4.94 -2.44 -1.89
CA THR A 121 -4.61 -1.12 -1.32
C THR A 121 -3.11 -0.89 -1.26
N GLY A 122 -2.34 -1.80 -0.66
CA GLY A 122 -0.90 -1.62 -0.46
C GLY A 122 -0.09 -1.83 -1.73
N ALA A 123 -0.32 -2.95 -2.44
CA ALA A 123 0.48 -3.26 -3.62
C ALA A 123 0.21 -2.30 -4.79
N THR A 124 -1.06 -1.90 -5.01
CA THR A 124 -1.39 -0.93 -6.07
C THR A 124 -0.81 0.46 -5.79
N LEU A 125 -0.95 1.00 -4.58
CA LEU A 125 -0.38 2.30 -4.23
C LEU A 125 1.15 2.29 -4.28
N SER A 126 1.78 1.15 -4.02
CA SER A 126 3.25 1.00 -4.14
C SER A 126 3.75 1.23 -5.56
N PHE A 127 2.92 1.02 -6.60
CA PHE A 127 3.29 1.39 -7.97
C PHE A 127 3.49 2.89 -8.16
N GLY A 128 2.85 3.74 -7.34
CA GLY A 128 3.13 5.19 -7.35
C GLY A 128 4.60 5.49 -7.02
N TYR A 129 5.19 4.73 -6.09
CA TYR A 129 6.61 4.82 -5.79
C TYR A 129 7.47 4.21 -6.91
N ALA A 130 7.10 3.00 -7.36
CA ALA A 130 7.84 2.29 -8.40
C ALA A 130 7.91 3.10 -9.71
N LEU A 131 6.81 3.71 -10.15
CA LEU A 131 6.74 4.55 -11.36
C LEU A 131 7.66 5.76 -11.29
N ARG A 132 7.77 6.41 -10.13
CA ARG A 132 8.64 7.59 -9.95
C ARG A 132 10.12 7.23 -10.10
N TYR A 133 10.50 6.05 -9.61
CA TYR A 133 11.88 5.57 -9.61
C TYR A 133 12.19 4.57 -10.72
N HIS A 134 11.23 4.31 -11.61
CA HIS A 134 11.44 3.39 -12.72
C HIS A 134 12.35 4.06 -13.75
N ASN A 135 13.39 3.34 -14.18
CA ASN A 135 14.22 3.79 -15.28
C ASN A 135 13.46 3.60 -16.60
N TYR A 136 12.79 4.66 -17.06
CA TYR A 136 12.17 4.67 -18.38
C TYR A 136 13.23 4.40 -19.46
N ALA A 137 12.96 3.46 -20.38
CA ALA A 137 13.88 3.08 -21.44
C ALA A 137 14.40 4.28 -22.27
N VAL A 138 13.61 5.35 -22.36
CA VAL A 138 13.94 6.60 -23.07
C VAL A 138 15.15 7.32 -22.45
N ALA A 139 15.29 7.33 -21.12
CA ALA A 139 16.44 7.95 -20.44
C ALA A 139 17.75 7.18 -20.72
N ARG A 140 17.66 5.85 -20.90
CA ARG A 140 18.79 4.98 -21.26
C ARG A 140 19.20 5.14 -22.73
N LEU A 141 18.26 5.44 -23.62
CA LEU A 141 18.53 5.78 -25.02
C LEU A 141 19.15 7.18 -25.14
N ALA A 142 18.60 8.19 -24.47
CA ALA A 142 19.12 9.56 -24.48
C ALA A 142 20.58 9.64 -23.96
N SER A 143 20.90 8.96 -22.85
CA SER A 143 22.27 8.89 -22.32
C SER A 143 23.25 8.13 -23.22
N ARG A 144 22.77 7.33 -24.18
CA ARG A 144 23.59 6.63 -25.18
C ARG A 144 23.94 7.52 -26.38
N PHE A 145 23.15 8.57 -26.64
CA PHE A 145 23.38 9.54 -27.73
C PHE A 145 24.09 10.83 -27.28
N VAL A 146 24.17 11.10 -25.97
CA VAL A 146 24.83 12.30 -25.39
C VAL A 146 26.32 12.05 -25.05
N LYS A 147 26.88 10.88 -25.41
CA LYS A 147 28.34 10.67 -25.42
C LYS A 147 28.89 11.05 -26.79
N VAL A 148 29.10 12.35 -27.03
CA VAL A 148 29.99 12.89 -28.06
C VAL A 148 30.95 13.85 -27.38
#